data_AF-A0A4Q3W9K6-F1
#
_entry.id   AF-A0A4Q3W9K6-F1
#
_cell.length_a   1.000
_cell.length_b   1.000
_cell.length_c   1.000
_cell.angle_alpha   90.00
_cell.angle_beta   90.00
_cell.angle_gamma   90.00
#
_symmetry.space_group_name_H-M   'P 1'
#
loop_
_entity.id
_entity.type
_entity.pdbx_description
1 polymer ?
#
loop_
_entity_poly.entity_id
_entity_poly.type
_entity_poly.pdbx_seq_one_letter_code
_entity_poly.pdbx_strand_id
1 'polypeptide(L)' 'TLMMLGGEHLGDRYIWWNFVSSRKERIEQAKEDWLQGRIQLPPTDNAEFIPLPVANSKPAGGPPPNAMS' A
#
# COMPACT_ATOMS: atom_id res chain seq x y z
N THR A 1 21.11 16.72 7.53
CA THR A 1 20.92 15.47 8.31
C THR A 1 20.88 14.29 7.36
N LEU A 2 21.65 13.22 7.60
CA LEU A 2 21.65 12.00 6.80
C LEU A 2 20.92 10.89 7.58
N MET A 3 20.09 10.10 6.90
CA MET A 3 19.39 8.96 7.49
C MET A 3 19.73 7.68 6.72
N MET A 4 20.17 6.65 7.44
CA MET A 4 20.44 5.30 6.90
C MET A 4 19.45 4.31 7.51
N LEU A 5 18.83 3.50 6.66
CA LEU A 5 17.91 2.41 7.03
C LEU A 5 18.41 1.11 6.39
N GLY A 6 18.49 0.02 7.16
CA GLY A 6 18.96 -1.28 6.69
C GLY A 6 18.46 -2.42 7.58
N GLY A 7 18.44 -3.63 7.04
CA GLY A 7 17.98 -4.85 7.72
C GLY A 7 18.10 -6.08 6.81
N GLU A 8 17.82 -7.26 7.35
CA GLU A 8 17.82 -8.53 6.62
C GLU A 8 16.72 -8.55 5.54
N HIS A 9 16.97 -9.24 4.42
CA HIS A 9 16.02 -9.34 3.32
C HIS A 9 14.80 -10.19 3.73
N LEU A 10 13.60 -9.62 3.59
CA LEU A 10 12.35 -10.26 4.05
C LEU A 10 11.70 -11.22 3.04
N GLY A 11 12.27 -11.38 1.85
CA GLY A 11 11.74 -12.18 0.74
C GLY A 11 10.74 -11.41 -0.12
N ASP A 12 10.20 -12.08 -1.14
CA ASP A 12 9.26 -11.47 -2.09
C ASP A 12 8.01 -10.92 -1.41
N ARG A 13 7.59 -9.74 -1.86
CA ARG A 13 6.38 -9.05 -1.40
C ARG A 13 5.60 -8.55 -2.59
N TYR A 14 4.31 -8.84 -2.60
CA TYR A 14 3.34 -8.13 -3.41
C TYR A 14 2.94 -6.86 -2.66
N ILE A 15 3.07 -5.73 -3.35
CA ILE A 15 2.71 -4.40 -2.84
C ILE A 15 1.72 -3.79 -3.81
N TRP A 16 0.55 -3.41 -3.31
CA TRP A 16 -0.47 -2.73 -4.09
C TRP A 16 -1.21 -1.75 -3.19
N TRP A 17 -1.20 -0.46 -3.54
CA TRP A 17 -1.75 0.60 -2.70
C TRP A 17 -1.21 0.49 -1.25
N ASN A 18 -2.09 0.45 -0.24
CA ASN A 18 -1.75 0.27 1.17
C ASN A 18 -1.65 -1.21 1.61
N PHE A 19 -1.77 -2.17 0.68
CA PHE A 19 -1.72 -3.60 0.99
C PHE A 19 -0.37 -4.22 0.62
N VAL A 20 0.21 -4.93 1.60
CA VAL A 20 1.46 -5.66 1.45
C VAL A 20 1.26 -7.09 1.92
N SER A 21 1.63 -8.07 1.09
CA SER A 21 1.57 -9.48 1.45
C SER A 21 2.59 -10.30 0.69
N SER A 22 2.98 -11.46 1.22
CA SER A 22 3.73 -12.48 0.47
C SER A 22 2.84 -13.30 -0.48
N ARG A 23 1.51 -13.13 -0.42
CA ARG A 23 0.53 -13.85 -1.26
C ARG A 23 -0.34 -12.90 -2.05
N LYS A 24 -0.44 -13.10 -3.35
CA LYS A 24 -1.22 -12.22 -4.24
C LYS A 24 -2.72 -12.31 -3.96
N GLU A 25 -3.23 -13.52 -3.67
CA GLU A 25 -4.64 -13.78 -3.37
C GLU A 25 -5.08 -13.03 -2.11
N ARG A 26 -4.17 -12.83 -1.15
CA ARG A 26 -4.46 -12.06 0.06
C ARG A 26 -4.69 -10.58 -0.24
N ILE A 27 -4.01 -10.03 -1.24
CA ILE A 27 -4.24 -8.66 -1.71
C ILE A 27 -5.61 -8.54 -2.36
N GLU A 28 -6.00 -9.48 -3.21
CA GLU A 28 -7.33 -9.46 -3.84
C GLU A 28 -8.45 -9.57 -2.80
N GLN A 29 -8.30 -10.44 -1.79
CA GLN A 29 -9.22 -10.50 -0.66
C GLN A 29 -9.30 -9.16 0.09
N ALA A 30 -8.15 -8.51 0.34
CA ALA A 30 -8.12 -7.22 1.04
C ALA A 30 -8.79 -6.09 0.25
N LYS A 31 -8.72 -6.12 -1.09
CA LYS A 31 -9.47 -5.18 -1.94
C LYS A 31 -10.97 -5.35 -1.76
N GLU A 32 -11.47 -6.58 -1.82
CA GLU A 32 -12.89 -6.86 -1.61
C GLU A 32 -13.31 -6.48 -0.19
N ASP A 33 -12.51 -6.81 0.82
CA ASP A 33 -12.79 -6.44 2.21
C ASP A 33 -12.85 -4.92 2.40
N TRP A 34 -12.00 -4.15 1.70
CA TRP A 34 -12.01 -2.69 1.73
C TRP A 34 -13.26 -2.11 1.05
N LEU A 35 -13.61 -2.59 -0.15
CA LEU A 35 -14.80 -2.15 -0.88
C LEU A 35 -16.09 -2.43 -0.10
N GLN A 36 -16.12 -3.53 0.65
CA GLN A 36 -17.27 -3.96 1.44
C GLN A 36 -17.25 -3.40 2.88
N GLY A 37 -16.27 -2.57 3.24
CA GLY A 37 -16.17 -1.97 4.58
C GLY A 37 -15.94 -3.00 5.71
N ARG A 38 -15.36 -4.17 5.40
CA ARG A 38 -15.06 -5.23 6.39
C ARG A 38 -13.77 -4.95 7.17
N ILE A 39 -12.93 -4.05 6.69
CA ILE A 39 -11.73 -3.59 7.40
C ILE A 39 -12.16 -2.52 8.40
N GLN A 40 -11.91 -2.75 9.69
CA GLN A 40 -12.21 -1.77 10.73
C GLN A 40 -11.33 -0.52 10.54
N LEU A 41 -11.99 0.63 10.43
CA LEU A 41 -11.32 1.92 10.38
C LEU A 41 -10.87 2.35 11.79
N PRO A 42 -9.84 3.20 11.89
CA PRO A 42 -9.43 3.77 13.17
C PRO A 42 -10.61 4.46 13.87
N PRO A 43 -10.77 4.29 15.20
CA PRO A 43 -11.94 4.79 15.93
C PRO A 43 -12.09 6.32 15.89
N THR A 44 -10.97 7.04 15.74
CA THR A 44 -10.91 8.51 15.71
C THR A 44 -10.77 9.08 14.30
N ASP A 45 -10.70 8.23 13.27
CA ASP A 45 -10.46 8.60 11.88
C ASP A 45 -11.23 7.66 10.95
N ASN A 46 -12.57 7.82 10.95
CA ASN A 46 -13.52 6.99 10.21
C ASN A 46 -14.61 7.80 9.51
N ALA A 47 -14.48 9.13 9.47
CA ALA A 47 -15.44 10.02 8.86
C ALA A 47 -15.30 10.10 7.32
N GLU A 48 -14.12 9.79 6.79
CA GLU A 48 -13.81 9.83 5.37
C GLU A 48 -13.40 8.44 4.86
N PHE A 49 -13.85 8.09 3.66
CA PHE A 49 -13.51 6.84 3.01
C PHE A 49 -12.69 7.09 1.74
N ILE A 50 -11.49 6.50 1.66
CA ILE A 50 -10.63 6.58 0.48
C ILE A 50 -10.91 5.36 -0.42
N PRO A 51 -11.47 5.55 -1.63
CA PRO A 51 -11.78 4.44 -2.52
C PRO A 51 -10.51 3.83 -3.13
N LEU A 52 -10.63 2.57 -3.57
CA LEU A 52 -9.57 1.93 -4.34
C LEU A 52 -9.35 2.67 -5.69
N PRO A 53 -8.10 2.72 -6.17
CA PRO A 53 -7.80 3.33 -7.46
C PRO A 53 -8.38 2.50 -8.61
N VAL A 54 -9.02 3.19 -9.58
CA VAL A 54 -9.64 2.57 -10.77
C VAL A 54 -8.65 2.22 -11.89
N ALA A 55 -7.46 2.84 -11.87
CA ALA A 55 -6.34 2.51 -12.74
C ALA A 55 -5.24 1.86 -11.90
N ASN A 56 -4.35 1.08 -12.53
CA ASN A 56 -3.16 0.52 -11.87
C ASN A 56 -2.48 1.61 -11.05
N SER A 57 -2.64 1.56 -9.72
CA SER A 57 -2.04 2.51 -8.81
C SER A 57 -0.55 2.52 -9.09
N LYS A 58 -0.02 3.67 -9.47
CA LYS A 58 1.44 3.85 -9.51
C LYS A 58 1.97 3.35 -8.17
N PRO A 59 2.98 2.47 -8.15
CA PRO A 59 3.52 1.98 -6.89
C PRO A 59 3.89 3.18 -6.04
N ALA A 60 3.38 3.19 -4.80
CA ALA A 60 3.71 4.24 -3.86
C ALA A 60 5.22 4.15 -3.57
N GLY A 61 6.01 5.11 -4.06
CA GLY A 61 7.38 5.32 -3.56
C GLY A 61 8.53 5.46 -4.56
N GLY A 62 8.30 5.57 -5.88
CA GLY A 62 9.38 5.99 -6.80
C GLY A 62 9.52 7.52 -6.84
N PRO A 63 10.71 8.12 -6.60
CA PRO A 63 10.91 9.53 -6.94
C PRO A 63 10.67 9.73 -8.45
N PRO A 64 10.18 10.90 -8.89
CA PRO A 64 10.04 11.19 -10.32
C PRO A 64 11.41 11.05 -11.01
N PRO A 65 11.49 10.49 -12.23
CA PRO A 65 12.76 10.23 -12.93
C PRO A 65 13.64 11.48 -13.14
N ASN A 66 13.07 12.69 -13.03
CA ASN A 66 13.79 13.95 -13.18
C ASN A 66 14.37 14.53 -11.88
N ALA A 67 14.40 13.77 -10.78
CA ALA A 67 15.09 14.19 -9.54
C ALA A 67 16.61 13.93 -9.57
N MET A 68 17.17 13.48 -10.70
CA MET A 68 18.60 13.38 -10.95
C MET A 68 18.99 14.26 -12.15
N SER A 69 19.05 15.57 -11.92
CA SER A 69 19.84 16.51 -12.73
C SER A 69 20.31 17.65 -11.83
#